data_AF-A0A2P4T4M9-F1
#
_entry.id   AF-A0A2P4T4M9-F1
#
_cell.length_a   1.000
_cell.length_b   1.000
_cell.length_c   1.000
_cell.angle_alpha   90.00
_cell.angle_beta   90.00
_cell.angle_gamma   90.00
#
_symmetry.space_group_name_H-M   'P 1'
#
loop_
_entity.id
_entity.type
_entity.pdbx_description
1 polymer ?
#
loop_
_entity_poly.entity_id
_entity_poly.type
_entity_poly.pdbx_seq_one_letter_code
_entity_poly.pdbx_strand_id
1 'polypeptide(L)'
;ECDQVHIDDVSSDDNGQDLSTYNFGTDGFPAAATSANLCLATGVRGGVDWMRKLAFRYRRVKEIYNTYKNNVGGKKAKENDRMSPNFSALIYSAGLLGPAKREAWLQLRAEIEALTDSWLTLALKALTLIHSRTNCVNILVTTTQLIPALAKVLLYGLGVVFPIENIYSATKIGELFL
;
A
#
# COMPACT_ATOMS: atom_id res chain seq x y z
N GLU A 1 1.19 -13.47 -11.29
CA GLU A 1 0.54 -13.26 -12.60
C GLU A 1 -0.82 -12.51 -12.56
N CYS A 2 -1.13 -11.76 -11.49
CA CYS A 2 -2.25 -10.80 -11.43
C CYS A 2 -1.78 -9.41 -10.96
N ASP A 3 -0.45 -9.21 -10.94
CA ASP A 3 0.20 -7.93 -10.64
C ASP A 3 -0.09 -6.94 -11.77
N GLN A 4 -0.36 -5.70 -11.41
CA GLN A 4 -0.62 -4.60 -12.36
C GLN A 4 0.58 -3.65 -12.40
N VAL A 5 0.65 -2.87 -13.47
CA VAL A 5 1.69 -1.83 -13.62
C VAL A 5 1.32 -0.63 -12.74
N HIS A 6 0.03 -0.29 -12.71
CA HIS A 6 -0.51 0.85 -11.99
C HIS A 6 -1.75 0.45 -11.16
N ILE A 7 -2.02 1.20 -10.09
CA ILE A 7 -3.07 0.88 -9.09
C ILE A 7 -4.48 0.88 -9.71
N ASP A 8 -4.70 1.67 -10.76
CA ASP A 8 -6.00 1.87 -11.41
C ASP A 8 -6.18 1.05 -12.70
N ASP A 9 -5.22 0.21 -13.10
CA ASP A 9 -5.26 -0.53 -14.38
C ASP A 9 -6.51 -1.42 -14.56
N VAL A 10 -7.09 -1.88 -13.44
CA VAL A 10 -8.28 -2.76 -13.42
C VAL A 10 -9.52 -2.06 -12.88
N SER A 11 -9.48 -0.73 -12.73
CA SER A 11 -10.58 0.05 -12.12
C SER A 11 -11.87 0.02 -12.93
N SER A 12 -11.80 -0.21 -14.25
CA SER A 12 -12.98 -0.30 -15.13
C SER A 12 -13.89 -1.49 -14.83
N ASP A 13 -13.36 -2.55 -14.22
CA ASP A 13 -14.13 -3.74 -13.83
C ASP A 13 -14.79 -3.59 -12.45
N ASP A 14 -14.49 -2.50 -11.74
CA ASP A 14 -15.08 -2.16 -10.45
C ASP A 14 -16.44 -1.51 -10.62
N ASN A 15 -17.42 -1.91 -9.79
CA ASN A 15 -18.77 -1.35 -9.78
C ASN A 15 -18.97 -0.26 -8.70
N GLY A 16 -17.92 0.11 -7.98
CA GLY A 16 -17.97 1.15 -6.94
C GLY A 16 -18.68 0.74 -5.66
N GLN A 17 -18.97 -0.55 -5.45
CA GLN A 17 -19.63 -0.98 -4.21
C GLN A 17 -18.75 -0.69 -2.99
N ASP A 18 -19.39 -0.40 -1.86
CA ASP A 18 -18.68 -0.28 -0.58
C ASP A 18 -18.02 -1.63 -0.21
N LEU A 19 -16.74 -1.58 0.16
CA LEU A 19 -15.94 -2.75 0.52
C LEU A 19 -15.77 -2.89 2.03
N SER A 20 -16.39 -2.02 2.85
CA SER A 20 -16.26 -2.05 4.31
C SER A 20 -16.71 -3.38 4.93
N THR A 21 -17.73 -4.01 4.35
CA THR A 21 -18.30 -5.30 4.77
C THR A 21 -17.96 -6.46 3.83
N TYR A 22 -17.19 -6.20 2.76
CA TYR A 22 -16.85 -7.21 1.77
C TYR A 22 -15.81 -8.21 2.32
N ASN A 23 -16.14 -9.50 2.30
CA ASN A 23 -15.26 -10.54 2.83
C ASN A 23 -14.35 -11.13 1.74
N PHE A 24 -13.15 -10.58 1.59
CA PHE A 24 -12.12 -11.06 0.65
C PHE A 24 -11.64 -12.48 0.94
N GLY A 25 -11.80 -13.00 2.15
CA GLY A 25 -11.34 -14.34 2.53
C GLY A 25 -12.24 -15.46 2.01
N THR A 26 -13.51 -15.16 1.74
CA THR A 26 -14.52 -16.15 1.34
C THR A 26 -15.13 -15.85 -0.04
N ASP A 27 -14.61 -14.87 -0.77
CA ASP A 27 -15.17 -14.46 -2.07
C ASP A 27 -14.79 -15.39 -3.24
N GLY A 28 -14.03 -16.45 -2.97
CA GLY A 28 -13.66 -17.45 -3.97
C GLY A 28 -12.72 -16.93 -5.06
N PHE A 29 -11.90 -15.90 -4.79
CA PHE A 29 -10.87 -15.44 -5.72
C PHE A 29 -9.67 -16.41 -5.76
N PRO A 30 -9.37 -17.08 -6.88
CA PRO A 30 -8.25 -18.03 -6.97
C PRO A 30 -6.92 -17.28 -7.09
N ALA A 31 -6.02 -17.47 -6.12
CA ALA A 31 -4.70 -16.84 -6.08
C ALA A 31 -3.67 -17.51 -7.01
N ALA A 32 -3.92 -18.74 -7.44
CA ALA A 32 -3.17 -19.49 -8.46
C ALA A 32 -4.08 -20.61 -8.99
N ALA A 33 -3.91 -20.99 -10.26
CA ALA A 33 -4.68 -22.09 -10.83
C ALA A 33 -4.29 -23.41 -10.15
N THR A 34 -5.08 -23.88 -9.19
CA THR A 34 -5.17 -25.33 -8.94
C THR A 34 -5.95 -25.90 -10.12
N SER A 35 -5.22 -26.49 -11.05
CA SER A 35 -5.74 -27.26 -12.17
C SER A 35 -6.55 -28.45 -11.65
N ALA A 36 -7.84 -28.26 -11.37
CA ALA A 36 -8.77 -29.36 -11.20
C ALA A 36 -10.20 -28.88 -11.46
N ASN A 37 -10.76 -29.39 -12.56
CA ASN A 37 -12.17 -29.45 -12.92
C ASN A 37 -12.75 -28.25 -13.67
N LEU A 38 -12.66 -28.39 -15.00
CA LEU A 38 -13.42 -27.72 -16.03
C LEU A 38 -14.89 -28.19 -16.01
N CYS A 39 -15.68 -27.69 -15.06
CA CYS A 39 -17.15 -27.82 -15.13
C CYS A 39 -17.80 -26.52 -14.64
N LEU A 40 -18.37 -25.74 -15.58
CA LEU A 40 -19.33 -24.63 -15.45
C LEU A 40 -19.39 -23.76 -14.15
N ALA A 41 -18.32 -23.68 -13.37
CA ALA A 41 -18.31 -22.93 -12.12
C ALA A 41 -18.05 -21.44 -12.41
N THR A 42 -18.96 -20.60 -11.92
CA THR A 42 -18.74 -19.16 -11.72
C THR A 42 -17.34 -18.91 -11.14
N GLY A 43 -16.49 -18.13 -11.85
CA GLY A 43 -15.18 -17.70 -11.33
C GLY A 43 -13.91 -18.19 -12.05
N VAL A 44 -13.96 -18.42 -13.37
CA VAL A 44 -12.75 -18.70 -14.16
C VAL A 44 -11.82 -17.49 -14.16
N ARG A 45 -10.50 -17.73 -14.02
CA ARG A 45 -9.47 -16.69 -14.09
C ARG A 45 -9.60 -15.87 -15.38
N GLY A 46 -9.53 -14.54 -15.27
CA GLY A 46 -9.69 -13.63 -16.41
C GLY A 46 -11.13 -13.43 -16.89
N GLY A 47 -12.10 -14.13 -16.33
CA GLY A 47 -13.52 -13.85 -16.55
C GLY A 47 -13.98 -12.56 -15.86
N VAL A 48 -15.15 -12.05 -16.25
CA VAL A 48 -15.72 -10.79 -15.76
C VAL A 48 -15.80 -10.74 -14.23
N ASP A 49 -16.31 -11.81 -13.58
CA ASP A 49 -16.41 -11.88 -12.13
C ASP A 49 -15.03 -11.89 -11.46
N TRP A 50 -14.05 -12.53 -12.09
CA TRP A 50 -12.67 -12.56 -11.59
C TRP A 50 -12.02 -11.19 -11.67
N MET A 51 -12.18 -10.48 -12.80
CA MET A 51 -11.68 -9.12 -12.99
C MET A 51 -12.29 -8.14 -12.00
N ARG A 52 -13.60 -8.22 -11.75
CA ARG A 52 -14.27 -7.42 -10.72
C ARG A 52 -13.70 -7.66 -9.32
N LYS A 53 -13.47 -8.91 -8.92
CA LYS A 53 -12.86 -9.26 -7.63
C LYS A 53 -11.40 -8.81 -7.53
N LEU A 54 -10.68 -8.78 -8.65
CA LEU A 54 -9.34 -8.22 -8.72
C LEU A 54 -9.38 -6.69 -8.50
N ALA A 55 -10.28 -6.00 -9.18
CA ALA A 55 -10.48 -4.56 -9.03
C ALA A 55 -10.78 -4.16 -7.57
N PHE A 56 -11.65 -4.90 -6.88
CA PHE A 56 -11.92 -4.67 -5.45
C PHE A 56 -10.67 -4.76 -4.59
N ARG A 57 -9.74 -5.69 -4.89
CA ARG A 57 -8.49 -5.81 -4.14
C ARG A 57 -7.58 -4.62 -4.37
N TYR A 58 -7.43 -4.16 -5.61
CA TYR A 58 -6.62 -2.97 -5.92
C TYR A 58 -7.22 -1.71 -5.32
N ARG A 59 -8.54 -1.51 -5.39
CA ARG A 59 -9.22 -0.40 -4.70
C ARG A 59 -9.04 -0.48 -3.19
N ARG A 60 -9.17 -1.66 -2.59
CA ARG A 60 -8.95 -1.84 -1.16
C ARG A 60 -7.49 -1.53 -0.76
N VAL A 61 -6.52 -1.91 -1.58
CA VAL A 61 -5.11 -1.54 -1.38
C VAL A 61 -4.93 -0.02 -1.47
N LYS A 62 -5.57 0.65 -2.42
CA LYS A 62 -5.57 2.11 -2.57
C LYS A 62 -6.17 2.82 -1.35
N GLU A 63 -7.27 2.32 -0.81
CA GLU A 63 -7.86 2.81 0.44
C GLU A 63 -6.90 2.66 1.63
N ILE A 64 -6.29 1.47 1.81
CA ILE A 64 -5.32 1.20 2.87
C ILE A 64 -4.12 2.15 2.75
N TYR A 65 -3.56 2.29 1.56
CA TYR A 65 -2.42 3.17 1.33
C TYR A 65 -2.76 4.62 1.68
N ASN A 66 -3.88 5.15 1.17
CA ASN A 66 -4.26 6.54 1.44
C ASN A 66 -4.61 6.79 2.90
N THR A 67 -5.20 5.81 3.58
CA THR A 67 -5.52 5.88 5.01
C THR A 67 -4.24 5.89 5.86
N TYR A 68 -3.24 5.07 5.51
CA TYR A 68 -2.10 4.80 6.37
C TYR A 68 -0.77 5.38 5.93
N LYS A 69 -0.67 6.05 4.78
CA LYS A 69 0.58 6.67 4.27
C LYS A 69 1.29 7.60 5.25
N ASN A 70 0.52 8.22 6.16
CA ASN A 70 1.03 9.12 7.20
C ASN A 70 0.96 8.50 8.61
N ASN A 71 0.49 7.26 8.73
CA ASN A 71 0.19 6.61 10.01
C ASN A 71 0.47 5.10 10.03
N VAL A 72 1.56 4.66 9.40
CA VAL A 72 1.93 3.22 9.29
C VAL A 72 2.10 2.57 10.67
N GLY A 73 2.79 3.25 11.59
CA GLY A 73 3.03 2.76 12.95
C GLY A 73 2.01 3.19 14.01
N GLY A 74 1.08 4.10 13.69
CA GLY A 74 0.21 4.74 14.70
C GLY A 74 0.94 5.90 15.39
N LYS A 75 0.21 6.83 16.01
CA LYS A 75 0.84 7.84 16.90
C LYS A 75 0.95 7.27 18.32
N LYS A 76 2.08 7.45 19.02
CA LYS A 76 2.12 7.18 20.48
C LYS A 76 1.37 8.35 21.12
N ALA A 77 0.38 8.07 21.98
CA ALA A 77 -0.21 9.10 22.81
C ALA A 77 0.91 9.71 23.67
N LYS A 78 1.03 11.05 23.68
CA LYS A 78 1.97 11.69 24.58
C LYS A 78 1.49 11.47 26.01
N GLU A 79 2.42 11.27 26.93
CA GLU A 79 2.10 11.04 28.34
C GLU A 79 1.25 12.16 28.95
N ASN A 80 1.46 13.41 28.51
CA ASN A 80 0.67 14.57 28.93
C ASN A 80 -0.79 14.57 28.41
N ASP A 81 -1.11 13.83 27.36
CA ASP A 81 -2.48 13.75 26.84
C ASP A 81 -3.36 12.82 27.71
N ARG A 82 -2.75 12.01 28.61
CA ARG A 82 -3.43 11.04 29.48
C ARG A 82 -4.48 11.62 30.43
N MET A 83 -4.43 12.92 30.65
CA MET A 83 -5.33 13.64 31.57
C MET A 83 -6.51 14.32 30.85
N SER A 84 -6.64 14.18 29.52
CA SER A 84 -7.76 14.76 28.78
C SER A 84 -9.06 13.96 28.99
N PRO A 85 -10.21 14.60 29.25
CA PRO A 85 -11.50 13.88 29.34
C PRO A 85 -11.93 13.20 28.02
N ASN A 86 -11.29 13.55 26.89
CA ASN A 86 -11.46 12.89 25.59
C ASN A 86 -10.33 11.89 25.26
N PHE A 87 -9.52 11.51 26.25
CA PHE A 87 -8.31 10.71 26.04
C PHE A 87 -8.60 9.35 25.39
N SER A 88 -9.75 8.73 25.67
CA SER A 88 -10.14 7.43 25.08
C SER A 88 -10.23 7.45 23.55
N ALA A 89 -10.61 8.58 22.92
CA ALA A 89 -10.65 8.72 21.47
C ALA A 89 -9.26 9.03 20.85
N LEU A 90 -8.37 9.66 21.62
CA LEU A 90 -6.97 9.96 21.24
C LEU A 90 -6.00 8.80 21.50
N ILE A 91 -6.43 7.81 22.26
CA ILE A 91 -5.58 6.79 22.88
C ILE A 91 -4.87 5.89 21.85
N TYR A 92 -5.48 5.53 20.72
CA TYR A 92 -4.78 4.82 19.64
C TYR A 92 -5.46 5.11 18.30
N SER A 93 -4.95 6.08 17.52
CA SER A 93 -5.14 5.96 16.06
C SER A 93 -4.36 4.72 15.64
N ALA A 94 -5.04 3.57 15.62
CA ALA A 94 -4.43 2.28 15.33
C ALA A 94 -3.73 2.38 13.97
N GLY A 95 -2.41 2.38 14.00
CA GLY A 95 -1.61 2.35 12.78
C GLY A 95 -1.73 1.00 12.11
N LEU A 96 -1.41 0.95 10.82
CA LEU A 96 -1.49 -0.26 10.01
C LEU A 96 -0.79 -1.47 10.65
N LEU A 97 0.35 -1.27 11.30
CA LEU A 97 1.14 -2.34 11.90
C LEU A 97 0.66 -2.79 13.30
N GLY A 98 -0.11 -1.95 13.99
CA GLY A 98 -0.42 -2.12 15.41
C GLY A 98 0.80 -1.93 16.33
N PRO A 99 0.60 -1.88 17.66
CA PRO A 99 1.63 -1.47 18.62
C PRO A 99 2.83 -2.43 18.70
N ALA A 100 2.60 -3.75 18.64
CA ALA A 100 3.66 -4.74 18.77
C ALA A 100 4.66 -4.70 17.60
N LYS A 101 4.17 -4.70 16.36
CA LYS A 101 5.04 -4.66 15.17
C LYS A 101 5.67 -3.28 14.95
N ARG A 102 5.00 -2.22 15.40
CA ARG A 102 5.51 -0.85 15.31
C ARG A 102 6.86 -0.69 16.00
N GLU A 103 7.00 -1.17 17.24
CA GLU A 103 8.24 -0.93 18.00
C GLU A 103 9.44 -1.58 17.33
N ALA A 104 9.30 -2.86 16.93
CA ALA A 104 10.31 -3.57 16.16
C ALA A 104 10.61 -2.88 14.82
N TRP A 105 9.60 -2.36 14.13
CA TRP A 105 9.78 -1.61 12.89
C TRP A 105 10.55 -0.29 13.10
N LEU A 106 10.25 0.47 14.16
CA LEU A 106 10.95 1.72 14.47
C LEU A 106 12.41 1.47 14.86
N GLN A 107 12.67 0.41 15.64
CA GLN A 107 14.03 0.00 15.98
C GLN A 107 14.83 -0.37 14.72
N LEU A 108 14.26 -1.23 13.87
CA LEU A 108 14.90 -1.61 12.60
C LEU A 108 15.18 -0.40 11.71
N ARG A 109 14.25 0.57 11.65
CA ARG A 109 14.45 1.81 10.89
C ARG A 109 15.60 2.65 11.44
N ALA A 110 15.74 2.73 12.77
CA ALA A 110 16.85 3.46 13.39
C ALA A 110 18.20 2.80 13.11
N GLU A 111 18.27 1.47 13.18
CA GLU A 111 19.47 0.70 12.85
C GLU A 111 19.87 0.87 11.37
N ILE A 112 18.91 0.79 10.45
CA ILE A 112 19.16 1.03 9.02
C ILE A 112 19.66 2.46 8.77
N GLU A 113 19.06 3.48 9.39
CA GLU A 113 19.52 4.87 9.24
C GLU A 113 20.96 5.05 9.74
N ALA A 114 21.31 4.43 10.86
CA ALA A 114 22.67 4.47 11.41
C ALA A 114 23.67 3.75 10.49
N LEU A 115 23.31 2.59 9.95
CA LEU A 115 24.16 1.80 9.06
C LEU A 115 24.36 2.43 7.67
N THR A 116 23.40 3.24 7.22
CA THR A 116 23.40 3.84 5.88
C THR A 116 23.79 5.31 5.88
N ASP A 117 24.33 5.81 6.99
CA ASP A 117 24.70 7.22 7.18
C ASP A 117 23.58 8.18 6.74
N SER A 118 22.34 7.87 7.16
CA SER A 118 21.15 8.68 6.90
C SER A 118 20.73 8.79 5.42
N TRP A 119 21.01 7.78 4.57
CA TRP A 119 20.63 7.82 3.15
C TRP A 119 19.14 8.16 2.94
N LEU A 120 18.22 7.47 3.63
CA LEU A 120 16.79 7.73 3.45
C LEU A 120 16.40 9.14 3.92
N THR A 121 16.95 9.60 5.04
CA THR A 121 16.72 10.98 5.52
C THR A 121 17.15 12.02 4.49
N LEU A 122 18.31 11.83 3.85
CA LEU A 122 18.78 12.72 2.80
C LEU A 122 17.89 12.67 1.55
N ALA A 123 17.50 11.48 1.12
CA ALA A 123 16.57 11.31 -0.01
C ALA A 123 15.21 11.97 0.27
N LEU A 124 14.66 11.79 1.48
CA LEU A 124 13.40 12.40 1.91
C LEU A 124 13.46 13.92 1.91
N LYS A 125 14.59 14.54 2.27
CA LYS A 125 14.74 16.00 2.17
C LYS A 125 14.55 16.47 0.73
N ALA A 126 15.22 15.84 -0.23
CA ALA A 126 15.06 16.18 -1.65
C ALA A 126 13.63 15.94 -2.15
N LEU A 127 13.04 14.78 -1.85
CA LEU A 127 11.67 14.45 -2.25
C LEU A 127 10.63 15.40 -1.65
N THR A 128 10.82 15.84 -0.41
CA THR A 128 9.94 16.81 0.26
C THR A 128 10.05 18.19 -0.37
N LEU A 129 11.27 18.62 -0.73
CA LEU A 129 11.48 19.88 -1.47
C LEU A 129 10.84 19.87 -2.86
N ILE A 130 10.86 18.72 -3.56
CA ILE A 130 10.15 18.59 -4.83
C ILE A 130 8.64 18.65 -4.58
N HIS A 131 8.14 17.94 -3.57
CA HIS A 131 6.72 17.88 -3.22
C HIS A 131 6.13 19.24 -2.81
N SER A 132 6.93 20.16 -2.26
CA SER A 132 6.46 21.50 -1.88
C SER A 132 6.34 22.48 -3.06
N ARG A 133 6.87 22.12 -4.24
CA ARG A 133 6.83 22.96 -5.44
C ARG A 133 5.59 22.63 -6.28
N THR A 134 4.83 23.65 -6.67
CA THR A 134 3.57 23.50 -7.42
C THR A 134 3.74 22.98 -8.84
N ASN A 135 4.95 23.08 -9.41
CA ASN A 135 5.27 22.69 -10.78
C ASN A 135 6.17 21.45 -10.88
N CYS A 136 6.34 20.71 -9.78
CA CYS A 136 7.13 19.49 -9.76
C CYS A 136 6.32 18.34 -9.15
N VAL A 137 6.55 17.14 -9.66
CA VAL A 137 5.84 15.93 -9.22
C VAL A 137 6.87 14.83 -9.00
N ASN A 138 6.75 14.14 -7.87
CA ASN A 138 7.48 12.90 -7.61
C ASN A 138 6.75 11.74 -8.30
N ILE A 139 7.49 10.98 -9.12
CA ILE A 139 7.05 9.74 -9.76
C ILE A 139 8.03 8.63 -9.37
N LEU A 140 7.52 7.48 -8.95
CA LEU A 140 8.29 6.30 -8.63
C LEU A 140 8.06 5.23 -9.69
N VAL A 141 9.14 4.79 -10.33
CA VAL A 141 9.14 3.62 -11.21
C VAL A 141 10.06 2.58 -10.58
N THR A 142 9.60 1.33 -10.45
CA THR A 142 10.37 0.26 -9.80
C THR A 142 10.18 -1.08 -10.50
N THR A 143 11.21 -1.92 -10.54
CA THR A 143 11.15 -3.30 -11.05
C THR A 143 10.53 -4.28 -10.04
N THR A 144 10.03 -3.81 -8.90
CA THR A 144 9.31 -4.64 -7.93
C THR A 144 7.83 -4.72 -8.30
N GLN A 145 7.19 -5.88 -8.09
CA GLN A 145 5.74 -6.03 -8.21
C GLN A 145 5.01 -4.94 -7.41
N LEU A 146 3.87 -4.48 -7.92
CA LEU A 146 3.25 -3.26 -7.42
C LEU A 146 2.86 -3.39 -5.94
N ILE A 147 2.25 -4.50 -5.55
CA ILE A 147 1.79 -4.69 -4.16
C ILE A 147 2.97 -4.68 -3.16
N PRO A 148 4.06 -5.47 -3.34
CA PRO A 148 5.27 -5.34 -2.51
C PRO A 148 5.94 -3.97 -2.60
N ALA A 149 5.89 -3.28 -3.75
CA ALA A 149 6.42 -1.92 -3.88
C ALA A 149 5.68 -0.92 -2.98
N LEU A 150 4.34 -0.95 -2.98
CA LEU A 150 3.51 -0.12 -2.11
C LEU A 150 3.77 -0.41 -0.63
N ALA A 151 3.95 -1.68 -0.25
CA ALA A 151 4.33 -2.05 1.10
C ALA A 151 5.68 -1.45 1.51
N LYS A 152 6.69 -1.51 0.62
CA LYS A 152 7.99 -0.84 0.86
C LYS A 152 7.81 0.67 1.01
N VAL A 153 7.08 1.33 0.12
CA VAL A 153 6.84 2.78 0.21
C VAL A 153 6.24 3.18 1.56
N LEU A 154 5.26 2.42 2.06
CA LEU A 154 4.70 2.64 3.40
C LEU A 154 5.75 2.40 4.50
N LEU A 155 6.42 1.24 4.50
CA LEU A 155 7.39 0.86 5.54
C LEU A 155 8.63 1.76 5.57
N TYR A 156 9.00 2.38 4.45
CA TYR A 156 10.07 3.37 4.36
C TYR A 156 9.58 4.81 4.62
N GLY A 157 8.28 5.01 4.89
CA GLY A 157 7.72 6.33 5.21
C GLY A 157 7.70 7.29 4.02
N LEU A 158 7.70 6.74 2.80
CA LEU A 158 7.70 7.49 1.54
C LEU A 158 6.29 7.85 1.06
N GLY A 159 5.25 7.29 1.69
CA GLY A 159 3.87 7.46 1.23
C GLY A 159 3.34 8.90 1.27
N VAL A 160 3.94 9.76 2.10
CA VAL A 160 3.65 11.20 2.15
C VAL A 160 4.04 11.93 0.86
N VAL A 161 5.14 11.54 0.22
CA VAL A 161 5.75 12.26 -0.92
C VAL A 161 5.46 11.60 -2.27
N PHE A 162 4.99 10.35 -2.26
CA PHE A 162 4.51 9.64 -3.44
C PHE A 162 3.01 9.36 -3.30
N PRO A 163 2.14 10.15 -3.98
CA PRO A 163 0.77 9.74 -4.22
C PRO A 163 0.74 8.36 -4.88
N ILE A 164 -0.24 7.52 -4.55
CA ILE A 164 -0.28 6.15 -5.07
C ILE A 164 -0.41 6.10 -6.60
N GLU A 165 -1.05 7.10 -7.22
CA GLU A 165 -1.17 7.24 -8.68
C GLU A 165 0.17 7.55 -9.39
N ASN A 166 1.20 7.86 -8.61
CA ASN A 166 2.51 8.19 -9.12
C ASN A 166 3.50 7.03 -8.96
N ILE A 167 3.01 5.82 -8.67
CA ILE A 167 3.84 4.63 -8.44
C ILE A 167 3.54 3.60 -9.54
N TYR A 168 4.60 3.24 -10.28
CA TYR A 168 4.54 2.34 -11.43
C TYR A 168 5.46 1.14 -11.23
N SER A 169 4.93 -0.06 -11.44
CA SER A 169 5.67 -1.33 -11.48
C SER A 169 6.13 -1.63 -12.90
N ALA A 170 7.43 -1.75 -13.10
CA ALA A 170 8.06 -2.11 -14.37
C ALA A 170 8.33 -3.62 -14.49
N THR A 171 7.75 -4.47 -13.63
CA THR A 171 8.00 -5.93 -13.64
C THR A 171 7.70 -6.61 -14.97
N LYS A 172 6.68 -6.13 -15.70
CA LYS A 172 6.27 -6.68 -17.00
C LYS A 172 6.88 -5.96 -18.20
N ILE A 173 7.44 -4.76 -18.00
CA ILE A 173 7.94 -3.88 -19.06
C ILE A 173 9.49 -3.87 -19.09
N GLY A 174 10.13 -4.24 -17.99
CA GLY A 174 11.58 -4.27 -17.85
C GLY A 174 12.31 -5.29 -18.76
N GLU A 175 11.60 -6.25 -19.37
CA GLU A 175 12.18 -7.16 -20.35
C GLU A 175 12.33 -6.55 -21.75
N LEU A 176 11.71 -5.40 -22.03
CA LEU A 176 11.76 -4.74 -23.35
C LEU A 176 12.85 -3.68 -23.50
N PHE A 177 13.60 -3.38 -22.44
CA PHE A 177 14.62 -2.31 -22.42
C PHE A 177 16.00 -2.74 -21.88
N LEU A 178 16.24 -4.04 -21.70
CA LEU A 178 17.57 -4.62 -21.41
C LEU A 178 17.96 -5.58 -22.54
#